data_AF-A0A6J7UNG8-F1
#
_entry.id   AF-A0A6J7UNG8-F1
#
_cell.length_a   1.000
_cell.length_b   1.000
_cell.length_c   1.000
_cell.angle_alpha   90.00
_cell.angle_beta   90.00
_cell.angle_gamma   90.00
#
_symmetry.space_group_name_H-M   'P 1'
#
loop_
_entity.id
_entity.type
_entity.pdbx_description
1 polymer ?
#
loop_
_entity_poly.entity_id
_entity_poly.type
_entity_poly.pdbx_seq_one_letter_code
_entity_poly.pdbx_strand_id
1 'polypeptide(L)'
;MEIVSDLNLGFHLAISGLLNSNSILIHSAIDRKDIFAIARSHQNDGGRIQILESDISGKIDYSIIEQTAENVVVWQSTNRETGIKQFSNETISKPNLSSAKIFADMTSASNPAELPENWSTALWDATSWGGPKGIAILAIREKTNWVNPLPHIDAARVSNEYSIPLFLASVVALENSEKESESNLVNAQRLNQKIRNFVTANIADADIAGNLKNCDPRKLSISFLYVQAEELLRELEKSGYLVDSGSACSAADLAPSHVLAAMGVLTHGNIRLTLRPEISDPVIDEFLALLKREITEARAK
;
A
#
# COMPACT_ATOMS: atom_id res chain seq x y z
N MET A 1 7.84 -20.35 -3.11
CA MET A 1 7.60 -19.18 -2.23
C MET A 1 8.58 -19.33 -1.08
N GLU A 2 9.19 -18.23 -0.68
CA GLU A 2 10.12 -18.13 0.43
C GLU A 2 9.40 -17.37 1.55
N ILE A 3 9.65 -17.75 2.81
CA ILE A 3 9.09 -17.04 3.97
C ILE A 3 10.13 -16.08 4.49
N VAL A 4 9.74 -14.83 4.70
CA VAL A 4 10.64 -13.78 5.16
C VAL A 4 10.10 -13.24 6.48
N SER A 5 10.96 -13.16 7.50
CA SER A 5 10.60 -12.72 8.85
C SER A 5 10.44 -11.21 8.98
N ASP A 6 10.90 -10.45 7.98
CA ASP A 6 10.82 -8.99 7.95
C ASP A 6 10.37 -8.50 6.57
N LEU A 7 9.50 -7.49 6.56
CA LEU A 7 8.92 -6.95 5.33
C LEU A 7 9.96 -6.18 4.51
N ASN A 8 10.84 -5.42 5.17
CA ASN A 8 11.83 -4.58 4.49
C ASN A 8 12.90 -5.48 3.84
N LEU A 9 13.29 -6.55 4.53
CA LEU A 9 14.09 -7.63 3.95
C LEU A 9 13.40 -8.24 2.73
N GLY A 10 12.09 -8.47 2.81
CA GLY A 10 11.28 -8.96 1.69
C GLY A 10 11.37 -8.06 0.46
N PHE A 11 11.20 -6.75 0.62
CA PHE A 11 11.35 -5.77 -0.47
C PHE A 11 12.77 -5.79 -1.03
N HIS A 12 13.78 -5.79 -0.17
CA HIS A 12 15.18 -5.80 -0.58
C HIS A 12 15.51 -7.05 -1.42
N LEU A 13 15.11 -8.24 -0.95
CA LEU A 13 15.31 -9.50 -1.68
C LEU A 13 14.54 -9.52 -3.01
N ALA A 14 13.28 -9.09 -3.00
CA ALA A 14 12.41 -9.17 -4.17
C ALA A 14 12.88 -8.27 -5.32
N ILE A 15 13.37 -7.08 -5.00
CA ILE A 15 13.82 -6.08 -5.98
C ILE A 15 15.29 -6.26 -6.31
N SER A 16 16.17 -6.25 -5.30
CA SER A 16 17.63 -6.26 -5.54
C SER A 16 18.10 -7.55 -6.19
N GLY A 17 17.40 -8.66 -5.95
CA GLY A 17 17.72 -9.91 -6.64
C GLY A 17 17.39 -9.91 -8.14
N LEU A 18 16.58 -8.96 -8.64
CA LEU A 18 16.31 -8.78 -10.07
C LEU A 18 17.30 -7.83 -10.76
N LEU A 19 17.99 -6.98 -9.98
CA LEU A 19 18.85 -5.90 -10.45
C LEU A 19 20.26 -6.38 -10.81
N ASN A 20 20.89 -5.67 -11.75
CA ASN A 20 22.32 -5.69 -12.03
C ASN A 20 22.78 -4.27 -12.41
N SER A 21 24.08 -4.07 -12.65
CA SER A 21 24.66 -2.74 -12.96
C SER A 21 24.01 -2.05 -14.17
N ASN A 22 23.50 -2.80 -15.14
CA ASN A 22 22.85 -2.25 -16.33
C ASN A 22 21.35 -2.00 -16.11
N SER A 23 20.76 -2.53 -15.04
CA SER A 23 19.33 -2.41 -14.80
C SER A 23 18.88 -0.96 -14.62
N ILE A 24 17.70 -0.66 -15.17
CA ILE A 24 16.94 0.54 -14.84
C ILE A 24 15.86 0.11 -13.85
N LEU A 25 15.93 0.60 -12.61
CA LEU A 25 14.86 0.41 -11.64
C LEU A 25 13.80 1.47 -11.85
N ILE A 26 12.61 1.04 -12.25
CA ILE A 26 11.47 1.90 -12.55
C ILE A 26 10.47 1.74 -11.40
N HIS A 27 10.22 2.83 -10.68
CA HIS A 27 9.26 2.85 -9.58
C HIS A 27 8.35 4.08 -9.69
N SER A 28 7.26 4.07 -8.94
CA SER A 28 6.29 5.17 -8.90
C SER A 28 6.61 6.16 -7.78
N ALA A 29 6.23 7.43 -7.95
CA ALA A 29 6.28 8.45 -6.91
C ALA A 29 5.35 8.16 -5.70
N ILE A 30 4.38 7.25 -5.87
CA ILE A 30 3.46 6.81 -4.81
C ILE A 30 3.82 5.43 -4.23
N ASP A 31 4.99 4.89 -4.56
CA ASP A 31 5.50 3.67 -3.93
C ASP A 31 5.95 3.92 -2.47
N ARG A 32 6.22 2.83 -1.74
CA ARG A 32 6.68 2.90 -0.35
C ARG A 32 8.10 3.46 -0.25
N LYS A 33 8.40 4.08 0.89
CA LYS A 33 9.75 4.58 1.21
C LYS A 33 10.82 3.49 1.18
N ASP A 34 10.46 2.22 1.46
CA ASP A 34 11.37 1.07 1.33
C ASP A 34 11.88 0.89 -0.10
N ILE A 35 11.01 1.09 -1.10
CA ILE A 35 11.36 1.05 -2.52
C ILE A 35 12.26 2.23 -2.87
N PHE A 36 11.99 3.43 -2.34
CA PHE A 36 12.87 4.60 -2.55
C PHE A 36 14.26 4.39 -1.96
N ALA A 37 14.36 3.74 -0.81
CA ALA A 37 15.64 3.40 -0.20
C ALA A 37 16.44 2.42 -1.08
N ILE A 38 15.77 1.40 -1.63
CA ILE A 38 16.39 0.45 -2.58
C ILE A 38 16.81 1.16 -3.87
N ALA A 39 15.96 2.04 -4.42
CA ALA A 39 16.27 2.82 -5.61
C ALA A 39 17.47 3.75 -5.41
N ARG A 40 17.55 4.40 -4.25
CA ARG A 40 18.70 5.24 -3.88
C ARG A 40 19.97 4.41 -3.75
N SER A 41 19.90 3.22 -3.14
CA SER A 41 21.05 2.31 -3.06
C SER A 41 21.53 1.90 -4.45
N HIS A 42 20.62 1.46 -5.32
CA HIS A 42 20.92 1.08 -6.70
C HIS A 42 21.58 2.23 -7.48
N GLN A 43 21.06 3.45 -7.32
CA GLN A 43 21.64 4.64 -7.95
C GLN A 43 23.04 4.96 -7.43
N ASN A 44 23.28 4.83 -6.11
CA ASN A 44 24.60 5.04 -5.52
C ASN A 44 25.64 4.01 -6.04
N ASP A 45 25.19 2.81 -6.38
CA ASP A 45 26.01 1.74 -6.97
C ASP A 45 26.22 1.90 -8.49
N GLY A 46 25.77 3.02 -9.07
CA GLY A 46 25.93 3.35 -10.49
C GLY A 46 24.78 2.88 -11.38
N GLY A 47 23.75 2.28 -10.80
CA GLY A 47 22.53 1.90 -11.49
C GLY A 47 21.69 3.09 -11.94
N ARG A 48 20.76 2.85 -12.88
CA ARG A 48 19.82 3.86 -13.37
C ARG A 48 18.47 3.71 -12.70
N ILE A 49 17.77 4.83 -12.51
CA ILE A 49 16.40 4.86 -11.99
C ILE A 49 15.49 5.69 -12.90
N GLN A 50 14.22 5.33 -12.97
CA GLN A 50 13.16 6.13 -13.57
C GLN A 50 11.99 6.22 -12.58
N ILE A 51 11.47 7.42 -12.38
CA ILE A 51 10.31 7.65 -11.51
C ILE A 51 9.08 7.90 -12.39
N LEU A 52 8.01 7.16 -12.12
CA LEU A 52 6.70 7.35 -12.76
C LEU A 52 5.84 8.24 -11.88
N GLU A 53 5.36 9.34 -12.45
CA GLU A 53 4.43 10.23 -11.77
C GLU A 53 3.02 9.63 -11.71
N SER A 54 2.24 10.06 -10.71
CA SER A 54 0.83 9.73 -10.59
C SER A 54 -0.02 10.94 -10.91
N ASP A 55 -1.20 10.71 -11.49
CA ASP A 55 -2.22 11.75 -11.59
C ASP A 55 -3.06 11.84 -10.30
N ILE A 56 -4.00 12.78 -10.28
CA ILE A 56 -4.94 12.96 -9.15
C ILE A 56 -5.81 11.72 -8.86
N SER A 57 -5.90 10.78 -9.82
CA SER A 57 -6.65 9.54 -9.64
C SER A 57 -5.82 8.46 -8.93
N GLY A 58 -4.53 8.70 -8.69
CA GLY A 58 -3.60 7.76 -8.05
C GLY A 58 -3.20 6.60 -8.94
N LYS A 59 -3.45 6.70 -10.26
CA LYS A 59 -3.07 5.69 -11.25
C LYS A 59 -1.69 5.98 -11.81
N ILE A 60 -1.01 4.91 -12.21
CA ILE A 60 0.29 4.97 -12.88
C ILE A 60 0.13 4.46 -14.31
N ASP A 61 0.60 5.26 -15.27
CA ASP A 61 0.68 4.85 -16.65
C ASP A 61 1.97 4.05 -16.88
N TYR A 62 1.84 2.74 -17.02
CA TYR A 62 2.98 1.86 -17.33
C TYR A 62 3.26 1.77 -18.84
N SER A 63 2.40 2.33 -19.70
CA SER A 63 2.57 2.27 -21.16
C SER A 63 3.72 3.16 -21.67
N ILE A 64 4.12 4.15 -20.87
CA ILE A 64 5.26 5.04 -21.17
C ILE A 64 6.63 4.37 -20.95
N ILE A 65 6.66 3.15 -20.40
CA ILE A 65 7.89 2.42 -20.12
C ILE A 65 8.43 1.79 -21.40
N GLU A 66 9.65 2.16 -21.76
CA GLU A 66 10.38 1.50 -22.85
C GLU A 66 10.58 0.01 -22.53
N GLN A 67 10.31 -0.89 -23.48
CA GLN A 67 10.37 -2.33 -23.26
C GLN A 67 11.79 -2.85 -23.44
N THR A 68 12.51 -3.05 -22.34
CA THR A 68 13.86 -3.63 -22.36
C THR A 68 14.04 -4.69 -21.27
N ALA A 69 14.91 -5.67 -21.52
CA ALA A 69 15.28 -6.70 -20.53
C ALA A 69 16.10 -6.17 -19.34
N GLU A 70 16.58 -4.94 -19.44
CA GLU A 70 17.30 -4.24 -18.36
C GLU A 70 16.33 -3.69 -17.31
N ASN A 71 15.06 -3.47 -17.68
CA ASN A 71 14.10 -2.82 -16.81
C ASN A 71 13.61 -3.77 -15.71
N VAL A 72 13.68 -3.28 -14.47
CA VAL A 72 13.02 -3.85 -13.32
C VAL A 72 11.94 -2.87 -12.90
N VAL A 73 10.68 -3.24 -13.12
CA VAL A 73 9.53 -2.39 -12.86
C VAL A 73 8.88 -2.79 -11.55
N VAL A 74 8.70 -1.82 -10.66
CA VAL A 74 7.91 -1.96 -9.46
C VAL A 74 6.45 -1.69 -9.82
N TRP A 75 5.59 -2.66 -9.54
CA TRP A 75 4.16 -2.55 -9.69
C TRP A 75 3.50 -2.80 -8.33
N GLN A 76 2.90 -1.76 -7.74
CA GLN A 76 2.05 -1.92 -6.57
C GLN A 76 0.64 -2.35 -6.98
N SER A 77 0.09 -3.40 -6.37
CA SER A 77 -1.28 -3.82 -6.65
C SER A 77 -2.31 -2.79 -6.16
N THR A 78 -2.15 -2.37 -4.91
CA THR A 78 -3.01 -1.41 -4.24
C THR A 78 -2.16 -0.49 -3.38
N ASN A 79 -2.38 0.82 -3.51
CA ASN A 79 -1.72 1.78 -2.65
C ASN A 79 -2.17 1.62 -1.19
N ARG A 80 -1.21 1.51 -0.27
CA ARG A 80 -1.51 1.29 1.15
C ARG A 80 -2.21 2.49 1.79
N GLU A 81 -1.89 3.70 1.36
CA GLU A 81 -2.37 4.94 1.99
C GLU A 81 -3.77 5.29 1.51
N THR A 82 -4.00 5.26 0.19
CA THR A 82 -5.26 5.68 -0.42
C THR A 82 -6.22 4.53 -0.70
N GLY A 83 -5.71 3.29 -0.76
CA GLY A 83 -6.48 2.14 -1.18
C GLY A 83 -6.68 2.04 -2.70
N ILE A 84 -6.14 2.97 -3.48
CA ILE A 84 -6.31 2.98 -4.95
C ILE A 84 -5.63 1.74 -5.54
N LYS A 85 -6.39 0.95 -6.30
CA LYS A 85 -5.88 -0.23 -7.01
C LYS A 85 -5.24 0.22 -8.32
N GLN A 86 -4.06 -0.28 -8.67
CA GLN A 86 -3.46 0.03 -9.97
C GLN A 86 -4.17 -0.68 -11.11
N PHE A 87 -4.76 -1.85 -10.85
CA PHE A 87 -5.59 -2.59 -11.80
C PHE A 87 -7.04 -2.76 -11.31
N SER A 88 -8.01 -2.67 -12.22
CA SER A 88 -9.40 -3.05 -12.00
C SER A 88 -10.01 -3.52 -13.33
N ASN A 89 -11.05 -4.36 -13.29
CA ASN A 89 -11.72 -4.85 -14.50
C ASN A 89 -12.27 -3.74 -15.42
N GLU A 90 -12.37 -2.50 -14.93
CA GLU A 90 -12.93 -1.34 -15.66
C GLU A 90 -11.87 -0.40 -16.26
N THR A 91 -10.58 -0.50 -15.89
CA THR A 91 -9.52 0.40 -16.39
C THR A 91 -8.24 -0.34 -16.78
N ILE A 92 -7.42 0.33 -17.61
CA ILE A 92 -6.11 -0.02 -18.18
C ILE A 92 -5.54 -1.36 -17.67
N SER A 93 -5.32 -2.26 -18.64
CA SER A 93 -4.66 -3.55 -18.52
C SER A 93 -3.49 -3.52 -17.53
N LYS A 94 -3.32 -4.61 -16.75
CA LYS A 94 -2.07 -4.84 -15.99
C LYS A 94 -0.86 -4.58 -16.91
N PRO A 95 0.29 -4.11 -16.37
CA PRO A 95 1.46 -3.86 -17.18
C PRO A 95 1.77 -5.08 -18.05
N ASN A 96 1.64 -4.94 -19.38
CA ASN A 96 2.02 -5.99 -20.33
C ASN A 96 3.44 -5.72 -20.81
N LEU A 97 4.38 -5.86 -19.87
CA LEU A 97 5.78 -5.49 -20.09
C LEU A 97 6.60 -6.72 -20.50
N SER A 98 6.27 -7.33 -21.64
CA SER A 98 6.75 -8.66 -22.04
C SER A 98 8.27 -8.86 -21.96
N SER A 99 9.05 -7.77 -22.08
CA SER A 99 10.51 -7.81 -22.01
C SER A 99 11.08 -7.38 -20.66
N ALA A 100 10.33 -6.70 -19.81
CA ALA A 100 10.81 -6.22 -18.50
C ALA A 100 10.55 -7.23 -17.38
N LYS A 101 11.36 -7.16 -16.33
CA LYS A 101 11.10 -7.88 -15.08
C LYS A 101 10.14 -7.06 -14.22
N ILE A 102 9.16 -7.71 -13.60
CA ILE A 102 8.21 -7.03 -12.71
C ILE A 102 8.35 -7.55 -11.28
N PHE A 103 8.56 -6.63 -10.35
CA PHE A 103 8.31 -6.86 -8.94
C PHE A 103 6.88 -6.42 -8.60
N ALA A 104 6.04 -7.35 -8.14
CA ALA A 104 4.69 -7.07 -7.70
C ALA A 104 4.64 -6.84 -6.18
N ASP A 105 4.41 -5.60 -5.76
CA ASP A 105 4.07 -5.28 -4.37
C ASP A 105 2.59 -5.64 -4.11
N MET A 106 2.40 -6.80 -3.49
CA MET A 106 1.10 -7.35 -3.09
C MET A 106 0.81 -7.13 -1.59
N THR A 107 1.65 -6.36 -0.89
CA THR A 107 1.58 -6.16 0.57
C THR A 107 0.34 -5.38 1.04
N SER A 108 -0.46 -4.89 0.10
CA SER A 108 -1.72 -4.20 0.35
C SER A 108 -2.84 -4.65 -0.59
N ALA A 109 -2.62 -5.75 -1.33
CA ALA A 109 -3.55 -6.26 -2.32
C ALA A 109 -4.89 -6.65 -1.69
N SER A 110 -5.99 -6.32 -2.37
CA SER A 110 -7.31 -6.79 -1.96
C SER A 110 -7.57 -8.25 -2.34
N ASN A 111 -6.92 -8.70 -3.42
CA ASN A 111 -6.94 -10.07 -3.89
C ASN A 111 -5.49 -10.56 -3.98
N PRO A 112 -5.04 -11.48 -3.11
CA PRO A 112 -3.65 -11.94 -3.09
C PRO A 112 -3.25 -12.70 -4.37
N ALA A 113 -4.20 -13.19 -5.16
CA ALA A 113 -3.95 -13.92 -6.40
C ALA A 113 -3.84 -13.02 -7.65
N GLU A 114 -4.12 -11.72 -7.54
CA GLU A 114 -4.20 -10.81 -8.69
C GLU A 114 -2.82 -10.27 -9.13
N LEU A 115 -2.02 -11.14 -9.74
CA LEU A 115 -0.70 -10.79 -10.26
C LEU A 115 -0.74 -10.37 -11.75
N PRO A 116 0.22 -9.55 -12.24
CA PRO A 116 0.49 -9.34 -13.67
C PRO A 116 0.86 -10.65 -14.36
N GLU A 117 0.67 -10.80 -15.67
CA GLU A 117 0.96 -12.08 -16.35
C GLU A 117 2.46 -12.45 -16.37
N ASN A 118 3.32 -11.44 -16.49
CA ASN A 118 4.77 -11.52 -16.64
C ASN A 118 5.53 -11.09 -15.36
N TRP A 119 4.93 -11.32 -14.18
CA TRP A 119 5.61 -11.05 -12.91
C TRP A 119 6.91 -11.87 -12.75
N SER A 120 7.91 -11.33 -12.06
CA SER A 120 9.19 -11.99 -11.79
C SER A 120 9.34 -12.32 -10.30
N THR A 121 9.05 -11.35 -9.46
CA THR A 121 8.92 -11.52 -8.01
C THR A 121 7.64 -10.88 -7.51
N ALA A 122 7.14 -11.36 -6.37
CA ALA A 122 5.96 -10.79 -5.71
C ALA A 122 6.10 -10.91 -4.20
N LEU A 123 5.69 -9.88 -3.46
CA LEU A 123 5.81 -9.83 -2.01
C LEU A 123 4.46 -9.55 -1.36
N TRP A 124 4.12 -10.37 -0.36
CA TRP A 124 2.91 -10.24 0.44
C TRP A 124 3.26 -10.02 1.91
N ASP A 125 2.40 -9.31 2.64
CA ASP A 125 2.51 -9.05 4.08
C ASP A 125 1.34 -9.72 4.77
N ALA A 126 1.59 -10.59 5.76
CA ALA A 126 0.53 -11.33 6.45
C ALA A 126 -0.54 -10.44 7.08
N THR A 127 -0.18 -9.21 7.46
CA THR A 127 -1.14 -8.27 8.02
C THR A 127 -2.22 -7.83 7.02
N SER A 128 -2.01 -8.00 5.71
CA SER A 128 -3.00 -7.62 4.69
C SER A 128 -4.21 -8.55 4.65
N TRP A 129 -4.12 -9.74 5.25
CA TRP A 129 -5.24 -10.68 5.46
C TRP A 129 -5.50 -10.97 6.96
N GLY A 130 -5.07 -10.07 7.84
CA GLY A 130 -5.31 -10.19 9.29
C GLY A 130 -4.38 -11.15 10.02
N GLY A 131 -3.31 -11.62 9.37
CA GLY A 131 -2.23 -12.36 10.02
C GLY A 131 -1.36 -11.47 10.91
N PRO A 132 -0.50 -12.09 11.74
CA PRO A 132 0.42 -11.34 12.60
C PRO A 132 1.51 -10.61 11.80
N LYS A 133 2.08 -9.56 12.40
CA LYS A 133 3.33 -8.94 11.91
C LYS A 133 4.50 -9.93 12.03
N GLY A 134 5.49 -9.78 11.16
CA GLY A 134 6.71 -10.60 11.17
C GLY A 134 6.68 -11.82 10.25
N ILE A 135 5.68 -11.88 9.36
CA ILE A 135 5.64 -12.85 8.25
C ILE A 135 5.32 -12.10 6.97
N ALA A 136 6.24 -12.21 6.02
CA ALA A 136 6.04 -11.86 4.62
C ALA A 136 6.27 -13.09 3.75
N ILE A 137 5.60 -13.15 2.61
CA ILE A 137 5.75 -14.24 1.63
C ILE A 137 6.37 -13.64 0.39
N LEU A 138 7.51 -14.19 -0.03
CA LEU A 138 8.19 -13.80 -1.27
C LEU A 138 8.00 -14.91 -2.31
N ALA A 139 7.34 -14.62 -3.43
CA ALA A 139 7.36 -15.50 -4.58
C ALA A 139 8.44 -15.05 -5.57
N ILE A 140 9.18 -16.03 -6.08
CA ILE A 140 10.15 -15.87 -7.17
C ILE A 140 9.68 -16.82 -8.27
N ARG A 141 9.28 -16.29 -9.42
CA ARG A 141 8.69 -17.08 -10.51
C ARG A 141 9.72 -17.96 -11.19
N GLU A 142 10.82 -17.33 -11.62
CA GLU A 142 11.88 -17.97 -12.38
C GLU A 142 13.23 -17.72 -11.71
N LYS A 143 13.89 -18.81 -11.30
CA LYS A 143 15.17 -18.73 -10.59
C LYS A 143 16.30 -18.16 -11.44
N THR A 144 16.21 -18.29 -12.77
CA THR A 144 17.22 -17.81 -13.71
C THR A 144 17.26 -16.28 -13.81
N ASN A 145 16.16 -15.61 -13.45
CA ASN A 145 16.02 -14.16 -13.53
C ASN A 145 16.27 -13.43 -12.21
N TRP A 146 16.58 -14.18 -11.15
CA TRP A 146 16.75 -13.68 -9.79
C TRP A 146 18.03 -14.27 -9.13
N VAL A 147 18.80 -13.43 -8.44
CA VAL A 147 20.00 -13.81 -7.68
C VAL A 147 19.84 -13.36 -6.23
N ASN A 148 20.34 -14.13 -5.26
CA ASN A 148 20.31 -13.70 -3.86
C ASN A 148 21.25 -12.50 -3.67
N PRO A 149 20.74 -11.30 -3.32
CA PRO A 149 21.57 -10.11 -3.17
C PRO A 149 22.36 -10.09 -1.85
N LEU A 150 22.08 -11.02 -0.93
CA LEU A 150 22.77 -11.10 0.36
C LEU A 150 24.02 -11.98 0.28
N PRO A 151 25.00 -11.74 1.17
CA PRO A 151 26.05 -12.72 1.44
C PRO A 151 25.42 -14.06 1.85
N HIS A 152 25.84 -15.14 1.22
CA HIS A 152 25.34 -16.48 1.49
C HIS A 152 26.52 -17.46 1.59
N ILE A 153 26.40 -18.40 2.51
CA ILE A 153 27.41 -19.44 2.79
C ILE A 153 26.92 -20.84 2.42
N ASP A 154 25.64 -20.96 2.06
CA ASP A 154 24.99 -22.21 1.68
C ASP A 154 24.25 -22.06 0.33
N ALA A 155 23.63 -23.16 -0.12
CA ALA A 155 22.83 -23.17 -1.34
C ALA A 155 21.38 -22.69 -1.12
N ALA A 156 21.04 -22.19 0.08
CA ALA A 156 19.69 -21.69 0.36
C ALA A 156 19.45 -20.41 -0.44
N ARG A 157 18.25 -20.30 -1.02
CA ARG A 157 17.91 -19.16 -1.87
C ARG A 157 17.70 -17.89 -1.05
N VAL A 158 17.05 -18.03 0.10
CA VAL A 158 16.81 -16.98 1.09
C VAL A 158 17.04 -17.63 2.46
N SER A 159 17.57 -16.88 3.42
CA SER A 159 17.72 -17.37 4.79
C SER A 159 16.34 -17.69 5.39
N ASN A 160 16.18 -18.90 5.92
CA ASN A 160 14.89 -19.44 6.38
C ASN A 160 14.65 -19.22 7.89
N GLU A 161 15.19 -18.17 8.48
CA GLU A 161 14.93 -17.84 9.88
C GLU A 161 13.60 -17.09 10.03
N TYR A 162 12.52 -17.84 10.28
CA TYR A 162 11.20 -17.29 10.59
C TYR A 162 10.52 -18.03 11.73
N SER A 163 9.57 -17.35 12.37
CA SER A 163 8.78 -17.94 13.45
C SER A 163 7.71 -18.88 12.89
N ILE A 164 7.85 -20.18 13.17
CA ILE A 164 6.86 -21.21 12.80
C ILE A 164 5.47 -20.88 13.39
N PRO A 165 5.33 -20.48 14.67
CA PRO A 165 4.03 -20.07 15.21
C PRO A 165 3.39 -18.90 14.45
N LEU A 166 4.15 -17.86 14.10
CA LEU A 166 3.62 -16.73 13.34
C LEU A 166 3.22 -17.16 11.92
N PHE A 167 3.99 -18.04 11.29
CA PHE A 167 3.66 -18.59 9.98
C PHE A 167 2.34 -19.37 10.02
N LEU A 168 2.15 -20.28 10.98
CA LEU A 168 0.90 -21.03 11.14
C LEU A 168 -0.30 -20.11 11.41
N ALA A 169 -0.14 -19.10 12.27
CA ALA A 169 -1.18 -18.10 12.50
C ALA A 169 -1.53 -17.31 11.23
N SER A 170 -0.52 -16.99 10.40
CA SER A 170 -0.72 -16.29 9.12
C SER A 170 -1.49 -17.15 8.11
N VAL A 171 -1.26 -18.47 8.10
CA VAL A 171 -2.00 -19.41 7.25
C VAL A 171 -3.47 -19.49 7.68
N VAL A 172 -3.75 -19.65 8.97
CA VAL A 172 -5.12 -19.67 9.49
C VAL A 172 -5.86 -18.36 9.20
N ALA A 173 -5.18 -17.23 9.34
CA ALA A 173 -5.75 -15.93 8.98
C ALA A 173 -6.11 -15.85 7.50
N LEU A 174 -5.24 -16.35 6.61
CA LEU A 174 -5.49 -16.37 5.17
C LEU A 174 -6.73 -17.22 4.84
N GLU A 175 -6.81 -18.45 5.37
CA GLU A 175 -7.96 -19.36 5.16
C GLU A 175 -9.29 -18.76 5.62
N ASN A 176 -9.29 -18.02 6.74
CA ASN A 176 -10.49 -17.35 7.23
C ASN A 176 -10.84 -16.12 6.38
N SER A 177 -9.83 -15.37 5.94
CA SER A 177 -10.04 -14.19 5.11
C SER A 177 -10.70 -14.53 3.76
N GLU A 178 -10.39 -15.70 3.18
CA GLU A 178 -10.99 -16.15 1.93
C GLU A 178 -12.47 -16.50 2.07
N LYS A 179 -12.84 -17.22 3.15
CA LYS A 179 -14.22 -17.67 3.41
C LYS A 179 -15.22 -16.53 3.56
N GLU A 180 -14.78 -15.41 4.14
CA GLU A 180 -15.64 -14.27 4.46
C GLU A 180 -15.45 -13.09 3.50
N SER A 181 -14.63 -13.24 2.46
CA SER A 181 -14.14 -12.14 1.63
C SER A 181 -15.26 -11.34 0.96
N GLU A 182 -16.24 -12.01 0.35
CA GLU A 182 -17.26 -11.32 -0.46
C GLU A 182 -18.25 -10.50 0.40
N SER A 183 -18.83 -11.09 1.44
CA SER A 183 -19.76 -10.38 2.34
C SER A 183 -19.08 -9.22 3.06
N ASN A 184 -17.83 -9.41 3.51
CA ASN A 184 -17.04 -8.37 4.16
C ASN A 184 -16.73 -7.22 3.20
N LEU A 185 -16.41 -7.51 1.92
CA LEU A 185 -16.17 -6.49 0.91
C LEU A 185 -17.45 -5.70 0.59
N VAL A 186 -18.62 -6.36 0.48
CA VAL A 186 -19.90 -5.68 0.25
C VAL A 186 -20.25 -4.75 1.42
N ASN A 187 -20.08 -5.21 2.66
CA ASN A 187 -20.31 -4.36 3.83
C ASN A 187 -19.32 -3.18 3.88
N ALA A 188 -18.03 -3.43 3.63
CA ALA A 188 -17.02 -2.38 3.57
C ALA A 188 -17.34 -1.35 2.48
N GLN A 189 -17.79 -1.76 1.29
CA GLN A 189 -18.21 -0.85 0.22
C GLN A 189 -19.35 0.05 0.67
N ARG A 190 -20.38 -0.51 1.30
CA ARG A 190 -21.53 0.24 1.81
C ARG A 190 -21.13 1.25 2.88
N LEU A 191 -20.31 0.84 3.86
CA LEU A 191 -19.82 1.72 4.92
C LEU A 191 -18.88 2.82 4.36
N ASN A 192 -18.00 2.48 3.43
CA ASN A 192 -17.13 3.45 2.76
C ASN A 192 -17.96 4.49 1.99
N GLN A 193 -18.97 4.05 1.24
CA GLN A 193 -19.88 4.96 0.54
C GLN A 193 -20.65 5.87 1.52
N LYS A 194 -21.09 5.32 2.67
CA LYS A 194 -21.74 6.10 3.73
C LYS A 194 -20.82 7.20 4.27
N ILE A 195 -19.57 6.87 4.59
CA ILE A 195 -18.56 7.84 5.04
C ILE A 195 -18.32 8.91 3.98
N ARG A 196 -18.08 8.50 2.72
CA ARG A 196 -17.87 9.44 1.61
C ARG A 196 -19.04 10.41 1.45
N ASN A 197 -20.27 9.89 1.43
CA ASN A 197 -21.47 10.73 1.31
C ASN A 197 -21.59 11.72 2.47
N PHE A 198 -21.35 11.27 3.71
CA PHE A 198 -21.43 12.14 4.88
C PHE A 198 -20.39 13.25 4.82
N VAL A 199 -19.12 12.90 4.60
CA VAL A 199 -18.01 13.85 4.57
C VAL A 199 -18.25 14.91 3.49
N THR A 200 -18.54 14.50 2.26
CA THR A 200 -18.82 15.43 1.15
C THR A 200 -20.01 16.35 1.43
N ALA A 201 -21.05 15.86 2.10
CA ALA A 201 -22.26 16.65 2.37
C ALA A 201 -22.15 17.55 3.61
N ASN A 202 -21.30 17.22 4.58
CA ASN A 202 -21.32 17.83 5.92
C ASN A 202 -20.03 18.52 6.35
N ILE A 203 -18.91 18.27 5.67
CA ILE A 203 -17.62 18.80 6.05
C ILE A 203 -17.07 19.55 4.83
N ALA A 204 -17.16 20.87 4.87
CA ALA A 204 -16.59 21.73 3.83
C ALA A 204 -15.07 21.57 3.77
N ASP A 205 -14.47 21.83 2.62
CA ASP A 205 -13.02 21.78 2.40
C ASP A 205 -12.39 20.45 2.83
N ALA A 206 -13.13 19.36 2.62
CA ALA A 206 -12.66 17.99 2.76
C ALA A 206 -12.40 17.38 1.38
N ASP A 207 -11.34 16.59 1.27
CA ASP A 207 -10.99 15.85 0.06
C ASP A 207 -10.81 14.37 0.41
N ILE A 208 -11.26 13.49 -0.48
CA ILE A 208 -11.13 12.03 -0.30
C ILE A 208 -10.34 11.49 -1.47
N ALA A 209 -9.15 10.98 -1.19
CA ALA A 209 -8.27 10.45 -2.23
C ALA A 209 -8.92 9.24 -2.94
N GLY A 210 -8.91 9.28 -4.27
CA GLY A 210 -9.39 8.20 -5.13
C GLY A 210 -10.92 8.02 -5.13
N ASN A 211 -11.40 7.32 -6.16
CA ASN A 211 -12.82 6.96 -6.30
C ASN A 211 -13.07 5.56 -5.74
N LEU A 212 -14.19 5.37 -5.03
CA LEU A 212 -14.59 4.07 -4.46
C LEU A 212 -14.58 2.92 -5.49
N LYS A 213 -14.96 3.18 -6.74
CA LYS A 213 -14.97 2.16 -7.81
C LYS A 213 -13.58 1.55 -8.08
N ASN A 214 -12.53 2.33 -7.88
CA ASN A 214 -11.15 1.95 -8.18
C ASN A 214 -10.30 1.75 -6.92
N CYS A 215 -10.92 1.70 -5.73
CA CYS A 215 -10.23 1.52 -4.48
C CYS A 215 -10.57 0.18 -3.83
N ASP A 216 -9.69 -0.29 -2.94
CA ASP A 216 -10.06 -1.22 -1.90
C ASP A 216 -11.10 -0.55 -0.99
N PRO A 217 -12.33 -1.08 -0.92
CA PRO A 217 -13.40 -0.45 -0.16
C PRO A 217 -13.14 -0.44 1.35
N ARG A 218 -12.14 -1.20 1.82
CA ARG A 218 -11.75 -1.20 3.24
C ARG A 218 -10.90 0.02 3.59
N LYS A 219 -10.39 0.78 2.61
CA LYS A 219 -9.44 1.88 2.84
C LYS A 219 -10.03 3.21 2.39
N LEU A 220 -9.76 4.26 3.16
CA LEU A 220 -10.05 5.66 2.80
C LEU A 220 -8.92 6.55 3.31
N SER A 221 -8.48 7.50 2.50
CA SER A 221 -7.67 8.65 2.94
C SER A 221 -8.49 9.91 2.78
N ILE A 222 -8.62 10.69 3.85
CA ILE A 222 -9.48 11.87 3.91
C ILE A 222 -8.66 13.02 4.47
N SER A 223 -8.59 14.11 3.73
CA SER A 223 -7.86 15.32 4.10
C SER A 223 -8.82 16.46 4.38
N PHE A 224 -8.45 17.33 5.32
CA PHE A 224 -9.27 18.46 5.75
C PHE A 224 -8.42 19.73 5.77
N LEU A 225 -8.79 20.72 4.97
CA LEU A 225 -8.11 22.02 5.02
C LEU A 225 -8.31 22.67 6.39
N TYR A 226 -7.30 23.43 6.81
CA TYR A 226 -7.27 24.17 8.07
C TYR A 226 -7.34 23.29 9.33
N VAL A 227 -6.92 22.02 9.22
CA VAL A 227 -6.86 21.08 10.34
C VAL A 227 -5.45 20.52 10.45
N GLN A 228 -4.91 20.48 11.67
CA GLN A 228 -3.66 19.78 11.98
C GLN A 228 -3.96 18.30 12.23
N ALA A 229 -3.30 17.41 11.49
CA ALA A 229 -3.59 15.98 11.52
C ALA A 229 -3.31 15.37 12.91
N GLU A 230 -2.22 15.76 13.56
CA GLU A 230 -1.81 15.26 14.87
C GLU A 230 -2.81 15.62 15.97
N GLU A 231 -3.38 16.83 15.91
CA GLU A 231 -4.40 17.27 16.86
C GLU A 231 -5.68 16.46 16.67
N LEU A 232 -6.16 16.34 15.42
CA LEU A 232 -7.35 15.55 15.10
C LEU A 232 -7.18 14.08 15.51
N LEU A 233 -6.02 13.47 15.23
CA LEU A 233 -5.72 12.09 15.64
C LEU A 233 -5.82 11.92 17.16
N ARG A 234 -5.25 12.84 17.93
CA ARG A 234 -5.27 12.80 19.40
C ARG A 234 -6.69 12.92 19.95
N GLU A 235 -7.51 13.80 19.41
CA GLU A 235 -8.90 13.95 19.88
C GLU A 235 -9.77 12.74 19.52
N LEU A 236 -9.57 12.16 18.33
CA LEU A 236 -10.23 10.90 17.94
C LEU A 236 -9.79 9.73 18.84
N GLU A 237 -8.49 9.63 19.16
CA GLU A 237 -7.94 8.60 20.04
C GLU A 237 -8.50 8.72 21.47
N LYS A 238 -8.57 9.93 22.03
CA LYS A 238 -9.20 10.18 23.35
C LYS A 238 -10.66 9.75 23.39
N SER A 239 -11.34 9.83 22.25
CA SER A 239 -12.73 9.41 22.08
C SER A 239 -12.87 7.92 21.77
N GLY A 240 -11.78 7.16 21.76
CA GLY A 240 -11.75 5.71 21.57
C GLY A 240 -11.62 5.24 20.13
N TYR A 241 -11.38 6.14 19.16
CA TYR A 241 -11.22 5.80 17.75
C TYR A 241 -9.75 5.80 17.35
N LEU A 242 -9.25 4.62 16.97
CA LEU A 242 -7.90 4.46 16.45
C LEU A 242 -7.91 4.69 14.94
N VAL A 243 -7.32 5.81 14.52
CA VAL A 243 -7.13 6.19 13.11
C VAL A 243 -5.65 6.46 12.85
N ASP A 244 -5.25 6.41 11.59
CA ASP A 244 -3.88 6.66 11.16
C ASP A 244 -3.83 8.00 10.38
N SER A 245 -2.67 8.65 10.20
CA SER A 245 -2.57 9.96 9.52
C SER A 245 -1.78 9.96 8.21
N GLY A 246 -1.25 8.81 7.78
CA GLY A 246 -0.44 8.77 6.55
C GLY A 246 1.06 8.96 6.77
N SER A 247 1.46 9.77 7.76
CA SER A 247 2.84 10.27 7.81
C SER A 247 3.38 10.58 9.21
N ALA A 248 2.55 10.59 10.25
CA ALA A 248 2.96 11.14 11.56
C ALA A 248 3.61 10.13 12.54
N CYS A 249 3.80 8.86 12.16
CA CYS A 249 4.31 7.86 13.11
C CYS A 249 5.84 7.91 13.33
N SER A 250 6.60 8.74 12.63
CA SER A 250 7.98 9.04 13.00
C SER A 250 8.07 10.48 13.50
N ALA A 251 8.32 10.66 14.80
CA ALA A 251 8.46 11.94 15.50
C ALA A 251 9.55 12.89 14.94
N ALA A 252 10.17 12.58 13.80
CA ALA A 252 11.27 13.31 13.20
C ALA A 252 10.86 14.18 11.98
N ASP A 253 9.76 13.87 11.29
CA ASP A 253 9.37 14.62 10.08
C ASP A 253 7.87 14.96 10.10
N LEU A 254 7.54 16.22 10.37
CA LEU A 254 6.21 16.85 10.17
C LEU A 254 5.81 16.92 8.68
N ALA A 255 6.34 16.04 7.85
CA ALA A 255 6.17 16.09 6.41
C ALA A 255 4.79 15.55 6.01
N PRO A 256 4.08 16.21 5.08
CA PRO A 256 2.83 15.71 4.52
C PRO A 256 3.02 14.34 3.85
N SER A 257 1.93 13.60 3.63
CA SER A 257 1.98 12.31 2.92
C SER A 257 2.63 12.51 1.55
N HIS A 258 3.74 11.80 1.32
CA HIS A 258 4.43 11.86 0.03
C HIS A 258 3.56 11.27 -1.08
N VAL A 259 2.70 10.30 -0.76
CA VAL A 259 1.74 9.71 -1.70
C VAL A 259 0.73 10.75 -2.15
N LEU A 260 0.05 11.41 -1.19
CA LEU A 260 -0.93 12.43 -1.53
C LEU A 260 -0.30 13.65 -2.23
N ALA A 261 0.92 14.03 -1.82
CA ALA A 261 1.69 15.07 -2.48
C ALA A 261 2.05 14.71 -3.93
N ALA A 262 2.51 13.47 -4.18
CA ALA A 262 2.83 12.97 -5.51
C ALA A 262 1.60 12.86 -6.42
N MET A 263 0.42 12.59 -5.84
CA MET A 263 -0.86 12.64 -6.56
C MET A 263 -1.34 14.07 -6.85
N GLY A 264 -0.74 15.10 -6.22
CA GLY A 264 -1.21 16.48 -6.33
C GLY A 264 -2.55 16.74 -5.65
N VAL A 265 -2.92 15.94 -4.64
CA VAL A 265 -4.17 16.08 -3.87
C VAL A 265 -3.93 16.70 -2.50
N LEU A 266 -5.00 16.99 -1.76
CA LEU A 266 -4.88 17.64 -0.46
C LEU A 266 -4.16 16.75 0.56
N THR A 267 -3.18 17.31 1.26
CA THR A 267 -2.36 16.59 2.27
C THR A 267 -2.64 17.02 3.71
N HIS A 268 -3.24 18.20 3.91
CA HIS A 268 -3.43 18.78 5.24
C HIS A 268 -4.55 18.08 6.00
N GLY A 269 -4.37 17.91 7.31
CA GLY A 269 -5.37 17.25 8.16
C GLY A 269 -5.68 15.81 7.76
N ASN A 270 -4.79 15.12 7.04
CA ASN A 270 -5.07 13.80 6.50
C ASN A 270 -5.24 12.74 7.60
N ILE A 271 -6.31 11.95 7.47
CA ILE A 271 -6.55 10.73 8.24
C ILE A 271 -6.77 9.55 7.28
N ARG A 272 -6.33 8.37 7.69
CA ARG A 272 -6.50 7.10 7.01
C ARG A 272 -7.42 6.21 7.85
N LEU A 273 -8.49 5.76 7.22
CA LEU A 273 -9.44 4.83 7.82
C LEU A 273 -9.26 3.45 7.18
N THR A 274 -9.19 2.43 8.03
CA THR A 274 -9.25 1.03 7.62
C THR A 274 -10.49 0.39 8.24
N LEU A 275 -11.44 0.00 7.40
CA LEU A 275 -12.67 -0.65 7.80
C LEU A 275 -12.43 -2.13 8.02
N ARG A 276 -12.68 -2.60 9.25
CA ARG A 276 -12.62 -4.01 9.61
C ARG A 276 -14.01 -4.65 9.59
N PRO A 277 -14.11 -5.99 9.42
CA PRO A 277 -15.39 -6.69 9.35
C PRO A 277 -16.32 -6.43 10.54
N GLU A 278 -15.76 -6.16 11.73
CA GLU A 278 -16.51 -5.99 12.97
C GLU A 278 -17.15 -4.59 13.11
N ILE A 279 -16.84 -3.65 12.22
CA ILE A 279 -17.37 -2.29 12.28
C ILE A 279 -18.84 -2.26 11.84
N SER A 280 -19.68 -1.68 12.68
CA SER A 280 -21.14 -1.59 12.49
C SER A 280 -21.59 -0.19 12.11
N ASP A 281 -22.83 -0.07 11.60
CA ASP A 281 -23.43 1.23 11.27
C ASP A 281 -23.48 2.22 12.44
N PRO A 282 -23.91 1.83 13.66
CA PRO A 282 -23.93 2.75 14.80
C PRO A 282 -22.55 3.33 15.11
N VAL A 283 -21.50 2.50 15.05
CA VAL A 283 -20.11 2.95 15.28
C VAL A 283 -19.70 3.96 14.22
N ILE A 284 -20.06 3.76 12.96
CA ILE A 284 -19.80 4.73 11.88
C ILE A 284 -20.60 6.02 12.07
N ASP A 285 -21.86 5.95 12.49
CA ASP A 285 -22.70 7.14 12.71
C ASP A 285 -22.16 8.00 13.87
N GLU A 286 -21.78 7.35 14.98
CA GLU A 286 -21.14 8.01 16.12
C GLU A 286 -19.79 8.63 15.73
N PHE A 287 -18.96 7.88 14.99
CA PHE A 287 -17.68 8.36 14.50
C PHE A 287 -17.83 9.58 13.58
N LEU A 288 -18.79 9.57 12.65
CA LEU A 288 -19.00 10.68 11.71
C LEU A 288 -19.52 11.94 12.41
N ALA A 289 -20.39 11.79 13.41
CA ALA A 289 -20.85 12.89 14.24
C ALA A 289 -19.70 13.52 15.05
N LEU A 290 -18.86 12.67 15.66
CA LEU A 290 -17.65 13.09 16.36
C LEU A 290 -16.68 13.80 15.41
N LEU A 291 -16.34 13.18 14.28
CA LEU A 291 -15.39 13.70 13.29
C LEU A 291 -15.78 15.12 12.85
N LYS A 292 -17.07 15.34 12.54
CA LYS A 292 -17.58 16.67 12.18
C LYS A 292 -17.39 17.69 13.30
N ARG A 293 -17.65 17.30 14.55
CA ARG A 293 -17.46 18.17 15.72
C ARG A 293 -15.99 18.56 15.87
N GLU A 294 -15.09 17.57 15.91
CA GLU A 294 -13.66 17.79 16.11
C GLU A 294 -13.06 18.67 15.00
N ILE A 295 -13.46 18.48 13.75
CA ILE A 295 -13.02 19.34 12.64
C ILE A 295 -13.54 20.78 12.80
N THR A 296 -14.79 20.94 13.25
CA THR A 296 -15.37 22.28 13.48
C THR A 296 -14.63 23.01 14.60
N GLU A 297 -14.31 22.31 15.68
CA GLU A 297 -13.56 22.87 16.81
C GLU A 297 -12.11 23.19 16.43
N ALA A 298 -11.43 22.30 15.68
CA ALA A 298 -10.07 22.53 15.20
C ALA A 298 -9.97 23.77 14.30
N ARG A 299 -10.98 24.02 13.45
CA ARG A 299 -11.02 25.19 12.55
C ARG A 299 -11.39 26.51 13.24
N ALA A 300 -11.91 26.45 14.46
CA ALA A 300 -12.29 27.63 15.23
C ALA A 300 -11.14 28.20 16.08
N LYS A 301 -10.03 27.46 16.20
CA LYS A 301 -8.80 27.88 16.89
C LYS A 301 -7.89 28.67 15.97
#